data_AF-A0A0C9YR40-F1
#
_entry.id   AF-A0A0C9YR40-F1
#
_cell.length_a   1.000
_cell.length_b   1.000
_cell.length_c   1.000
_cell.angle_alpha   90.00
_cell.angle_beta   90.00
_cell.angle_gamma   90.00
#
_symmetry.space_group_name_H-M   'P 1'
#
loop_
_entity.id
_entity.type
_entity.pdbx_description
1 polymer ?
#
loop_
_entity_poly.entity_id
_entity_poly.type
_entity_poly.pdbx_seq_one_letter_code
_entity_poly.pdbx_strand_id
1 'polypeptide(L)'
;MVYLIDFGHAHTYRDHKTHCHLHCQEHVLFVGTKPFASVNAHTGIELLHCDDIKSPTYMLIFLLNGSLPWEHSADLCKILQAKLDFPPLTYNIPTAFLLFLEHAQTLSFSAKPDCKLLRSLLKELSNPLF
;
A
#
# COMPACT_ATOMS: atom_id res chain seq x y z
N MET A 1 6.63 -21.10 3.18
CA MET A 1 7.58 -19.97 3.32
C MET A 1 7.28 -18.97 2.21
N VAL A 2 7.33 -17.68 2.50
CA VAL A 2 7.16 -16.59 1.53
C VAL A 2 8.47 -15.79 1.52
N TYR A 3 8.97 -15.44 0.34
CA TYR A 3 10.23 -14.70 0.16
C TYR A 3 9.96 -13.40 -0.58
N LEU A 4 10.64 -12.33 -0.19
CA LEU A 4 10.71 -11.09 -0.95
C LEU A 4 11.94 -11.15 -1.86
N ILE A 5 11.74 -10.85 -3.14
CA ILE A 5 12.79 -10.86 -4.18
C ILE A 5 12.77 -9.52 -4.93
N ASP A 6 13.80 -9.31 -5.75
CA ASP A 6 13.97 -8.11 -6.58
C ASP A 6 14.04 -6.79 -5.80
N PHE A 7 15.25 -6.43 -5.39
CA PHE A 7 15.56 -5.17 -4.72
C PHE A 7 16.05 -4.09 -5.70
N GLY A 8 15.80 -4.23 -7.00
CA GLY A 8 16.30 -3.31 -8.04
C GLY A 8 15.80 -1.87 -7.90
N HIS A 9 14.66 -1.68 -7.24
CA HIS A 9 14.08 -0.36 -6.94
C HIS A 9 14.19 0.02 -5.45
N ALA A 10 14.91 -0.74 -4.63
CA ALA A 10 15.04 -0.43 -3.22
C ALA A 10 15.96 0.78 -3.01
N HIS A 11 15.50 1.75 -2.23
CA HIS A 11 16.26 2.95 -1.87
C HIS A 11 16.37 3.11 -0.36
N THR A 12 17.38 3.87 0.05
CA THR A 12 17.57 4.22 1.46
C THR A 12 16.60 5.31 1.85
N TYR A 13 15.78 5.11 2.89
CA TYR A 13 14.78 6.10 3.34
C TYR A 13 15.23 6.94 4.56
N ARG A 14 16.33 6.55 5.20
CA ARG A 14 16.88 7.20 6.39
C ARG A 14 18.40 7.18 6.38
N ASP A 15 19.01 8.20 6.97
CA ASP A 15 20.45 8.22 7.17
C ASP A 15 20.89 7.09 8.13
N HIS A 16 21.95 6.37 7.76
CA HIS A 16 22.43 5.21 8.53
C HIS A 16 23.06 5.57 9.87
N LYS A 17 23.56 6.80 10.04
CA LYS A 17 24.26 7.26 11.25
C LYS A 17 23.31 7.97 12.20
N THR A 18 22.47 8.86 11.68
CA THR A 18 21.56 9.69 12.49
C THR A 18 20.19 9.04 12.68
N HIS A 19 19.86 8.03 11.86
CA HIS A 19 18.53 7.43 11.78
C HIS A 19 17.39 8.42 11.46
N CYS A 20 17.73 9.63 11.02
CA CYS A 20 16.77 10.61 10.56
C CYS A 20 16.22 10.23 9.18
N HIS A 21 14.93 10.48 8.96
CA HIS A 21 14.32 10.32 7.64
C HIS A 21 14.96 11.27 6.63
N LEU A 22 15.18 10.79 5.41
CA LEU A 22 15.56 11.66 4.31
C LEU A 22 14.41 12.61 3.97
N HIS A 23 14.75 13.75 3.38
CA HIS A 23 13.75 14.72 2.95
C HIS A 23 12.93 14.14 1.80
N CYS A 24 11.61 14.28 1.88
CA CYS A 24 10.70 13.84 0.82
C CYS A 24 10.99 14.60 -0.48
N GLN A 25 11.26 13.88 -1.56
CA GLN A 25 11.31 14.49 -2.89
C GLN A 25 9.91 14.54 -3.54
N GLU A 26 9.69 15.57 -4.33
CA GLU A 26 8.53 15.72 -5.20
C GLU A 26 8.97 15.64 -6.67
N HIS A 27 8.02 15.42 -7.57
CA HIS A 27 8.24 15.27 -9.02
C HIS A 27 9.14 14.09 -9.40
N VAL A 28 9.13 13.02 -8.60
CA VAL A 28 9.83 11.77 -8.94
C VAL A 28 9.09 11.02 -10.04
N LEU A 29 9.83 10.25 -10.84
CA LEU A 29 9.23 9.38 -11.85
C LEU A 29 8.41 8.26 -11.18
N PHE A 30 7.31 7.89 -11.83
CA PHE A 30 6.49 6.76 -11.39
C PHE A 30 7.30 5.46 -11.41
N VAL A 31 7.24 4.69 -10.32
CA VAL A 31 7.85 3.37 -10.17
C VAL A 31 6.82 2.36 -9.69
N GLY A 32 6.90 1.12 -10.18
CA GLY A 32 6.09 -0.01 -9.75
C GLY A 32 4.95 -0.38 -10.72
N THR A 33 4.06 -1.25 -10.27
CA THR A 33 2.96 -1.76 -11.08
C THR A 33 1.71 -0.93 -10.83
N LYS A 34 1.19 -0.25 -11.87
CA LYS A 34 0.10 0.76 -11.77
C LYS A 34 -1.07 0.40 -10.84
N PRO A 35 -1.67 -0.80 -10.89
CA PRO A 35 -2.81 -1.13 -10.04
C PRO A 35 -2.45 -1.20 -8.54
N PHE A 36 -1.22 -1.59 -8.21
CA PHE A 36 -0.75 -1.79 -6.84
C PHE A 36 0.05 -0.60 -6.30
N ALA A 37 0.56 0.28 -7.16
CA ALA A 37 1.32 1.46 -6.74
C ALA A 37 0.48 2.37 -5.83
N SER A 38 1.10 2.99 -4.83
CA SER A 38 0.41 3.88 -3.89
C SER A 38 -0.04 5.19 -4.55
N VAL A 39 -0.88 5.96 -3.85
CA VAL A 39 -1.26 7.32 -4.29
C VAL A 39 -0.02 8.20 -4.49
N ASN A 40 0.97 8.11 -3.58
CA ASN A 40 2.22 8.87 -3.68
C ASN A 40 2.97 8.58 -4.99
N ALA A 41 3.02 7.31 -5.41
CA ALA A 41 3.61 6.92 -6.69
C ALA A 41 2.93 7.63 -7.88
N HIS A 42 1.59 7.71 -7.85
CA HIS A 42 0.79 8.35 -8.90
C HIS A 42 0.90 9.87 -8.89
N THR A 43 1.19 10.48 -7.74
CA THR A 43 1.35 11.94 -7.60
C THR A 43 2.80 12.41 -7.70
N GLY A 44 3.74 11.52 -8.03
CA GLY A 44 5.17 11.87 -8.17
C GLY A 44 5.82 12.26 -6.83
N ILE A 45 5.32 11.75 -5.72
CA ILE A 45 5.94 11.89 -4.40
C ILE A 45 6.88 10.70 -4.20
N GLU A 46 8.06 10.95 -3.65
CA GLU A 46 9.01 9.90 -3.30
C GLU A 46 8.35 8.79 -2.47
N LEU A 47 8.64 7.54 -2.80
CA LEU A 47 8.06 6.39 -2.10
C LEU A 47 8.66 6.22 -0.72
N LEU A 48 7.79 5.91 0.23
CA LEU A 48 8.13 5.86 1.64
C LEU A 48 7.79 4.51 2.23
N HIS A 49 8.21 4.32 3.48
CA HIS A 49 7.89 3.13 4.22
C HIS A 49 6.37 2.91 4.42
N CYS A 50 5.56 3.97 4.39
CA CYS A 50 4.10 3.80 4.40
C CYS A 50 3.56 3.26 3.07
N ASP A 51 4.22 3.57 1.95
CA ASP A 51 3.88 3.04 0.63
C ASP A 51 4.17 1.55 0.52
N ASP A 52 5.21 1.06 1.22
CA ASP A 52 5.50 -0.36 1.39
C ASP A 52 4.40 -1.14 2.15
N ILE A 53 3.42 -0.45 2.75
CA ILE A 53 2.20 -1.06 3.33
C ILE A 53 0.98 -0.84 2.44
N LYS A 54 0.83 0.35 1.84
CA LYS A 54 -0.28 0.67 0.94
C LYS A 54 -0.29 -0.25 -0.29
N SER A 55 0.86 -0.49 -0.90
CA SER A 55 0.95 -1.33 -2.10
C SER A 55 0.57 -2.80 -1.85
N PRO A 56 1.09 -3.49 -0.83
CA PRO A 56 0.62 -4.81 -0.46
C PRO A 56 -0.86 -4.86 -0.08
N THR A 57 -1.43 -3.79 0.47
CA THR A 57 -2.87 -3.75 0.78
C THR A 57 -3.71 -3.92 -0.48
N TYR A 58 -3.41 -3.18 -1.55
CA TYR A 58 -4.10 -3.34 -2.83
C TYR A 58 -3.89 -4.74 -3.43
N MET A 59 -2.69 -5.31 -3.27
CA MET A 59 -2.40 -6.68 -3.72
C MET A 59 -3.22 -7.71 -2.94
N LEU A 60 -3.36 -7.56 -1.63
CA LEU A 60 -4.17 -8.46 -0.81
C LEU A 60 -5.65 -8.38 -1.18
N ILE A 61 -6.18 -7.18 -1.41
CA ILE A 61 -7.56 -6.99 -1.88
C ILE A 61 -7.75 -7.65 -3.25
N PHE A 62 -6.78 -7.47 -4.16
CA PHE A 62 -6.80 -8.15 -5.46
C PHE A 62 -6.82 -9.68 -5.31
N LEU A 63 -6.00 -10.24 -4.42
CA LEU A 63 -5.98 -11.69 -4.16
C LEU A 63 -7.29 -12.19 -3.55
N LEU A 64 -7.96 -11.37 -2.74
CA LEU A 64 -9.24 -11.70 -2.12
C LEU A 64 -10.41 -11.63 -3.12
N ASN A 65 -10.49 -10.55 -3.89
CA ASN A 65 -11.63 -10.25 -4.76
C ASN A 65 -11.43 -10.72 -6.21
N GLY A 66 -10.22 -11.15 -6.57
CA GLY A 66 -9.82 -11.51 -7.93
C GLY A 66 -9.63 -10.32 -8.88
N SER A 67 -9.94 -9.09 -8.44
CA SER A 67 -9.88 -7.88 -9.26
C SER A 67 -9.71 -6.61 -8.42
N LEU A 68 -9.28 -5.52 -9.08
CA LEU A 68 -9.37 -4.15 -8.54
C LEU A 68 -10.21 -3.29 -9.50
N PRO A 69 -11.03 -2.35 -8.99
CA PRO A 69 -11.90 -1.52 -9.84
C PRO A 69 -11.17 -0.76 -10.96
N TRP A 70 -9.88 -0.48 -10.80
CA TRP A 70 -9.07 0.33 -11.71
C TRP A 70 -7.98 -0.45 -12.47
N GLU A 71 -7.87 -1.77 -12.32
CA GLU A 71 -6.70 -2.52 -12.81
C GLU A 71 -6.51 -2.49 -14.33
N HIS A 72 -7.60 -2.36 -15.09
CA HIS A 72 -7.58 -2.32 -16.55
C HIS A 72 -7.53 -0.90 -17.13
N SER A 73 -7.50 0.14 -16.28
CA SER A 73 -7.40 1.51 -16.74
C SER A 73 -5.98 1.83 -17.21
N ALA A 74 -5.83 2.29 -18.45
CA ALA A 74 -4.56 2.85 -18.92
C ALA A 74 -4.32 4.29 -18.44
N ASP A 75 -5.39 4.97 -18.02
CA ASP A 75 -5.41 6.36 -17.58
C ASP A 75 -5.05 6.45 -16.09
N LEU A 76 -3.89 7.07 -15.82
CA LEU A 76 -3.36 7.25 -14.46
C LEU A 76 -4.26 8.16 -13.60
N CYS A 77 -4.90 9.17 -14.19
CA CYS A 77 -5.79 10.05 -13.47
C CYS A 77 -7.03 9.28 -12.98
N LYS A 78 -7.58 8.38 -13.81
CA LYS A 78 -8.69 7.51 -13.40
C LYS A 78 -8.28 6.52 -12.31
N ILE A 79 -7.09 5.95 -12.40
CA ILE A 79 -6.56 5.05 -11.35
C ILE A 79 -6.42 5.81 -10.03
N LEU A 80 -5.84 7.02 -10.06
CA LEU A 80 -5.66 7.86 -8.89
C LEU A 80 -7.01 8.22 -8.25
N GLN A 81 -7.97 8.69 -9.03
CA GLN A 81 -9.32 9.01 -8.53
C GLN A 81 -9.97 7.78 -7.88
N ALA A 82 -9.94 6.64 -8.54
CA ALA A 82 -10.52 5.41 -7.99
C ALA A 82 -9.81 4.91 -6.71
N LYS A 83 -8.53 5.22 -6.51
CA LYS A 83 -7.79 4.92 -5.27
C LYS A 83 -8.13 5.86 -4.12
N LEU A 84 -8.49 7.11 -4.44
CA LEU A 84 -8.98 8.09 -3.48
C LEU A 84 -10.45 7.82 -3.11
N ASP A 85 -11.21 7.25 -4.04
CA ASP A 85 -12.57 6.77 -3.81
C ASP A 85 -12.56 5.47 -2.99
N PHE A 86 -12.89 5.59 -1.70
CA PHE A 86 -12.91 4.48 -0.74
C PHE A 86 -14.03 3.44 -0.93
N PRO A 87 -15.29 3.81 -1.24
CA PRO A 87 -16.43 2.88 -1.20
C PRO A 87 -16.34 1.62 -2.09
N PRO A 88 -15.76 1.67 -3.30
CA PRO A 88 -15.67 0.48 -4.17
C PRO A 88 -14.81 -0.66 -3.59
N LEU A 89 -13.82 -0.33 -2.75
CA LEU A 89 -12.89 -1.31 -2.18
C LEU A 89 -13.41 -1.95 -0.89
N THR A 90 -14.41 -1.34 -0.26
CA THR A 90 -14.93 -1.78 1.04
C THR A 90 -16.10 -2.74 0.94
N TYR A 91 -16.65 -2.94 -0.26
CA TYR A 91 -17.77 -3.83 -0.47
C TYR A 91 -17.33 -5.30 -0.38
N ASN A 92 -18.06 -6.09 0.41
CA ASN A 92 -17.87 -7.54 0.58
C ASN A 92 -16.48 -8.01 1.03
N ILE A 93 -15.68 -7.16 1.68
CA ILE A 93 -14.42 -7.58 2.29
C ILE A 93 -14.59 -7.77 3.81
N PRO A 94 -13.90 -8.75 4.43
CA PRO A 94 -13.95 -8.96 5.87
C PRO A 94 -13.54 -7.72 6.67
N THR A 95 -14.11 -7.53 7.86
CA THR A 95 -13.82 -6.38 8.73
C THR A 95 -12.33 -6.21 9.02
N ALA A 96 -11.60 -7.30 9.23
CA ALA A 96 -10.15 -7.22 9.45
C ALA A 96 -9.38 -6.64 8.24
N PHE A 97 -9.87 -6.86 7.00
CA PHE A 97 -9.31 -6.22 5.80
C PHE A 97 -9.69 -4.74 5.70
N LEU A 98 -10.90 -4.36 6.10
CA LEU A 98 -11.30 -2.94 6.18
C LEU A 98 -10.37 -2.17 7.13
N LEU A 99 -10.15 -2.70 8.33
CA LEU A 99 -9.25 -2.11 9.32
C LEU A 99 -7.80 -2.06 8.82
N PHE A 100 -7.35 -3.06 8.07
CA PHE A 100 -6.03 -3.06 7.44
C PHE A 100 -5.91 -1.92 6.42
N LEU A 101 -6.92 -1.76 5.56
CA LEU A 101 -6.96 -0.72 4.53
C LEU A 101 -7.00 0.68 5.14
N GLU A 102 -7.85 0.90 6.14
CA GLU A 102 -7.93 2.17 6.87
C GLU A 102 -6.60 2.51 7.54
N HIS A 103 -5.97 1.54 8.22
CA HIS A 103 -4.64 1.74 8.80
C HIS A 103 -3.62 2.13 7.72
N ALA A 104 -3.54 1.40 6.61
CA ALA A 104 -2.60 1.68 5.54
C ALA A 104 -2.77 3.07 4.93
N GLN A 105 -4.02 3.54 4.77
CA GLN A 105 -4.33 4.85 4.19
C GLN A 105 -4.03 6.02 5.14
N THR A 106 -4.23 5.83 6.44
CA THR A 106 -3.99 6.87 7.46
C THR A 106 -2.52 7.06 7.83
N LEU A 107 -1.62 6.20 7.35
CA LEU A 107 -0.17 6.36 7.58
C LEU A 107 0.36 7.64 6.94
N SER A 108 0.88 8.52 7.80
CA SER A 108 1.60 9.73 7.39
C SER A 108 3.04 9.41 6.95
N PHE A 109 3.71 10.41 6.39
CA PHE A 109 5.09 10.34 5.86
C PHE A 109 6.08 9.67 6.82
N SER A 110 6.09 10.09 8.10
CA SER A 110 7.01 9.61 9.12
C SER A 110 6.42 8.54 10.04
N ALA A 111 5.15 8.18 9.83
CA ALA A 111 4.49 7.18 10.66
C ALA A 111 5.10 5.81 10.43
N LYS A 112 5.50 5.17 11.52
CA LYS A 112 5.85 3.76 11.49
C LYS A 112 4.55 2.93 11.48
N PRO A 113 4.38 1.99 10.54
CA PRO A 113 3.22 1.12 10.55
C PRO A 113 3.22 0.26 11.81
N ASP A 114 2.04 0.10 12.40
CA ASP A 114 1.84 -0.84 13.49
C ASP A 114 1.83 -2.27 12.95
N CYS A 115 3.02 -2.84 12.77
CA CYS A 115 3.17 -4.22 12.32
C CYS A 115 2.52 -5.22 13.30
N LYS A 116 2.31 -4.88 14.58
CA LYS A 116 1.63 -5.80 15.52
C LYS A 116 0.15 -5.87 15.19
N LEU A 117 -0.51 -4.72 14.99
CA LEU A 117 -1.90 -4.63 14.54
C LEU A 117 -2.09 -5.35 13.19
N LEU A 118 -1.26 -5.04 12.19
CA LEU A 118 -1.39 -5.66 10.86
C LEU A 118 -1.28 -7.19 10.93
N ARG A 119 -0.38 -7.71 11.77
CA ARG A 119 -0.23 -9.15 11.99
C ARG A 119 -1.41 -9.77 12.76
N SER A 120 -2.03 -9.06 13.70
CA SER A 120 -3.21 -9.59 14.39
C SER A 120 -4.41 -9.67 13.45
N LEU A 121 -4.63 -8.65 12.62
CA LEU A 121 -5.69 -8.64 11.61
C LEU A 121 -5.52 -9.79 10.60
N LEU A 122 -4.31 -10.01 10.09
CA LEU A 122 -4.03 -11.13 9.18
C LEU A 122 -4.23 -12.51 9.83
N LYS A 123 -3.97 -12.65 11.13
CA LYS A 123 -4.22 -13.90 11.87
C LYS A 123 -5.72 -14.15 12.03
N GLU A 124 -6.50 -13.12 12.32
CA GLU A 124 -7.96 -13.23 12.40
C GLU A 124 -8.54 -13.75 11.09
N LEU A 125 -8.06 -13.24 9.96
CA LEU A 125 -8.44 -13.70 8.61
C LEU A 125 -8.04 -15.14 8.30
N SER A 126 -7.05 -15.68 9.00
CA SER A 126 -6.63 -17.08 8.83
C SER A 126 -7.44 -18.08 9.64
N ASN A 127 -8.35 -17.60 10.51
CA ASN A 127 -9.20 -18.48 11.31
C ASN A 127 -10.32 -19.04 10.42
N PRO A 128 -10.47 -20.38 10.34
CA PRO A 128 -11.40 -21.04 9.41
C PRO A 128 -12.88 -20.97 9.85
N LEU A 129 -13.29 -19.91 10.56
CA LEU A 129 -14.67 -19.72 11.02
C LEU A 129 -15.52 -18.86 10.05
N PHE A 130 -15.04 -18.66 8.83
CA PHE A 130 -15.82 -18.25 7.66
C PHE A 130 -15.45 -19.14 6.47
#